data_AF-A0A836INY5-F1
#
_entry.id   AF-A0A836INY5-F1
#
_cell.length_a   1.000
_cell.length_b   1.000
_cell.length_c   1.000
_cell.angle_alpha   90.00
_cell.angle_beta   90.00
_cell.angle_gamma   90.00
#
_symmetry.space_group_name_H-M   'P 1'
#
loop_
_entity.id
_entity.type
_entity.pdbx_description
1 polymer ?
#
loop_
_entity_poly.entity_id
_entity_poly.type
_entity_poly.pdbx_seq_one_letter_code
_entity_poly.pdbx_strand_id
1 'polypeptide(L)'
;MHSARQRLLDILASAFLAVLTGALLTATSTIIRGVVLNPCPIVSDVRVSSTSALYRVRSSALLSSTAPDASAYYLPVNGIDAHSEATTRLPSNIEIVDTADSPEDNHEDLRRKALQRANIPRGFSLGIRTTERVSLFLSGTVDFSPCWDWNTKAIYVSFIARFSSKSVVQNDVTILDAVLRPVSLPAQLAQLAEKRRQERRAASSRSDTEKTSAVKGPVATPLLTNAERQQLADFERTLRSDNHDHPSLYIDHIDKRIVLKDSFKYYVDAFDDISLGGNTVEVVLRYQVMSYSGWAPLREDVLGHQVKIKVSANAVPWEPYKPGFGLKS
;
A
#
# COMPACT_ATOMS: atom_id res chain seq x y z
N MET A 1 47.47 -32.74 -41.03
CA MET A 1 46.99 -31.34 -40.98
C MET A 1 45.48 -31.38 -41.09
N HIS A 2 44.73 -30.80 -40.14
CA HIS A 2 43.27 -30.74 -40.23
C HIS A 2 42.83 -29.91 -41.44
N SER A 3 41.82 -30.40 -42.15
CA SER A 3 41.22 -29.62 -43.25
C SER A 3 40.57 -28.35 -42.70
N ALA A 4 40.50 -27.28 -43.50
CA ALA A 4 39.86 -26.04 -43.10
C ALA A 4 38.40 -26.25 -42.62
N ARG A 5 37.70 -27.22 -43.21
CA ARG A 5 36.34 -27.61 -42.79
C ARG A 5 36.29 -28.17 -41.37
N GLN A 6 37.27 -28.99 -41.00
CA GLN A 6 37.34 -29.57 -39.65
C GLN A 6 37.60 -28.49 -38.60
N ARG A 7 38.53 -27.56 -38.87
CA ARG A 7 38.79 -26.42 -37.98
C ARG A 7 37.56 -25.53 -37.78
N LEU A 8 36.77 -25.30 -38.83
CA LEU A 8 35.53 -24.53 -38.73
C LEU A 8 34.49 -25.23 -37.85
N LEU A 9 34.32 -26.55 -38.03
CA LEU A 9 33.41 -27.35 -37.19
C LEU A 9 33.84 -27.34 -35.72
N ASP A 10 35.14 -27.44 -35.43
CA ASP A 10 35.65 -27.38 -34.06
C ASP A 10 35.39 -26.01 -33.42
N ILE A 11 35.53 -24.91 -34.18
CA ILE A 11 35.21 -23.55 -33.72
C ILE A 11 33.71 -23.40 -33.46
N LEU A 12 32.85 -23.90 -34.35
CA LEU A 12 31.40 -23.81 -34.18
C LEU A 12 30.93 -24.68 -33.00
N ALA A 13 31.47 -25.89 -32.86
CA ALA A 13 31.15 -26.78 -31.75
C ALA A 13 31.58 -26.19 -30.41
N SER A 14 32.79 -25.61 -30.33
CA SER A 14 33.26 -24.94 -29.11
C SER A 14 32.45 -23.68 -28.79
N ALA A 15 32.10 -22.87 -29.79
CA ALA A 15 31.23 -21.71 -29.60
C ALA A 15 29.83 -22.12 -29.11
N PHE A 16 29.22 -23.15 -29.73
CA PHE A 16 27.91 -23.67 -29.33
C PHE A 16 27.94 -24.24 -27.90
N LEU A 17 28.97 -25.02 -27.57
CA LEU A 17 29.14 -25.58 -26.24
C LEU A 17 29.34 -24.49 -25.19
N ALA A 18 30.11 -23.44 -25.50
CA ALA A 18 30.31 -22.29 -24.61
C ALA A 18 28.99 -21.55 -24.34
N VAL A 19 28.19 -21.29 -25.39
CA VAL A 19 26.87 -20.66 -25.26
C VAL A 19 25.92 -21.54 -24.45
N LEU A 20 25.85 -22.84 -24.73
CA LEU A 20 24.98 -23.77 -24.02
C LEU A 20 25.37 -23.90 -22.54
N THR A 21 26.66 -24.00 -22.25
CA THR A 21 27.18 -24.08 -20.87
C THR A 21 26.89 -22.78 -20.12
N GLY A 22 27.10 -21.62 -20.75
CA GLY A 22 26.78 -20.33 -20.17
C GLY A 22 25.28 -20.18 -19.88
N ALA A 23 24.42 -20.61 -20.81
CA ALA A 23 22.97 -20.60 -20.62
C ALA A 23 22.53 -21.56 -19.49
N LEU A 24 23.12 -22.76 -19.41
CA LEU A 24 22.80 -23.74 -18.37
C LEU A 24 23.26 -23.27 -16.98
N LEU A 25 24.46 -22.71 -16.86
CA LEU A 25 24.97 -22.14 -15.60
C LEU A 25 24.12 -20.95 -15.15
N THR A 26 23.69 -20.11 -16.09
CA THR A 26 22.77 -19.01 -15.84
C THR A 26 21.42 -19.50 -15.30
N ALA A 27 20.82 -20.48 -15.97
CA ALA A 27 19.53 -21.03 -15.57
C ALA A 27 19.62 -21.74 -14.21
N THR A 28 20.64 -22.59 -14.02
CA THR A 28 20.82 -23.35 -12.77
C THR A 28 21.12 -22.43 -11.59
N SER A 29 21.98 -21.42 -11.74
CA SER A 29 22.25 -20.44 -10.68
C SER A 29 20.99 -19.63 -10.30
N THR A 30 20.18 -19.24 -11.28
CA THR A 30 18.91 -18.54 -11.05
C THR A 30 17.92 -19.43 -10.29
N ILE A 31 17.77 -20.71 -10.68
CA ILE A 31 16.88 -21.67 -10.03
C ILE A 31 17.35 -21.97 -8.60
N ILE A 32 18.63 -22.27 -8.41
CA ILE A 32 19.21 -22.56 -7.09
C ILE A 32 18.98 -21.38 -6.16
N ARG A 33 19.27 -20.15 -6.59
CA ARG A 33 19.00 -18.97 -5.75
C ARG A 33 17.52 -18.80 -5.45
N GLY A 34 16.67 -18.96 -6.46
CA GLY A 34 15.22 -18.82 -6.32
C GLY A 34 14.62 -19.83 -5.33
N VAL A 35 15.07 -21.08 -5.37
CA VAL A 35 14.50 -22.19 -4.58
C VAL A 35 15.21 -22.37 -3.24
N VAL A 36 16.54 -22.29 -3.22
CA VAL A 36 17.37 -22.61 -2.05
C VAL A 36 17.58 -21.39 -1.16
N LEU A 37 17.89 -20.23 -1.76
CA LEU A 37 18.26 -19.05 -0.97
C LEU A 37 17.05 -18.22 -0.55
N ASN A 38 15.93 -18.31 -1.28
CA ASN A 38 14.69 -17.54 -1.05
C ASN A 38 14.98 -16.13 -0.51
N PRO A 39 15.75 -15.30 -1.24
CA PRO A 39 16.24 -14.06 -0.67
C PRO A 39 15.07 -13.14 -0.35
N CYS A 40 14.92 -12.80 0.92
CA CYS A 40 13.89 -11.88 1.42
C CYS A 40 14.47 -10.49 1.65
N PRO A 41 13.65 -9.44 1.50
CA PRO A 41 14.07 -8.10 1.88
C PRO A 41 14.28 -8.02 3.40
N ILE A 42 15.18 -7.16 3.83
CA ILE A 42 15.37 -6.87 5.26
C ILE A 42 14.45 -5.71 5.61
N VAL A 43 13.45 -6.00 6.46
CA VAL A 43 12.48 -5.04 6.94
C VAL A 43 12.92 -4.54 8.31
N SER A 44 13.05 -3.21 8.47
CA SER A 44 13.49 -2.60 9.73
C SER A 44 12.61 -1.41 10.12
N ASP A 45 12.19 -1.38 11.38
CA ASP A 45 11.41 -0.31 11.99
C ASP A 45 10.14 0.08 11.23
N VAL A 46 9.54 -0.86 10.49
CA VAL A 46 8.27 -0.60 9.79
C VAL A 46 7.17 -0.41 10.81
N ARG A 47 6.50 0.73 10.76
CA ARG A 47 5.37 1.12 11.58
C ARG A 47 4.24 1.58 10.68
N VAL A 48 3.04 1.21 11.06
CA VAL A 48 1.82 1.63 10.38
C VAL A 48 1.06 2.52 11.36
N SER A 49 0.80 3.76 10.95
CA SER A 49 -0.01 4.70 11.71
C SER A 49 -1.28 5.02 10.93
N SER A 50 -2.37 5.25 11.67
CA SER A 50 -3.63 5.74 11.12
C SER A 50 -3.89 7.12 11.71
N THR A 51 -4.24 8.11 10.89
CA THR A 51 -4.78 9.37 11.40
C THR A 51 -6.31 9.32 11.39
N SER A 52 -6.94 9.98 12.36
CA SER A 52 -8.38 10.22 12.35
C SER A 52 -8.79 11.01 11.10
N ALA A 53 -10.06 10.87 10.69
CA ALA A 53 -10.72 11.44 9.50
C ALA A 53 -9.94 12.56 8.79
N LEU A 54 -9.28 12.23 7.68
CA LEU A 54 -8.53 13.22 6.89
C LEU A 54 -9.46 14.15 6.11
N TYR A 55 -10.59 13.62 5.65
CA TYR A 55 -11.63 14.38 4.94
C TYR A 55 -12.98 13.66 5.02
N ARG A 56 -14.06 14.44 4.83
CA ARG A 56 -15.43 13.94 4.76
C ARG A 56 -15.84 13.77 3.30
N VAL A 57 -16.33 12.59 2.95
CA VAL A 57 -16.89 12.32 1.62
C VAL A 57 -18.39 12.27 1.71
N ARG A 58 -19.07 13.12 0.92
CA ARG A 58 -20.52 13.07 0.74
C ARG A 58 -20.82 12.23 -0.49
N SER A 59 -21.56 11.15 -0.31
CA SER A 59 -21.96 10.22 -1.36
C SER A 59 -23.47 10.08 -1.40
N SER A 60 -24.05 9.97 -2.59
CA SER A 60 -25.48 9.69 -2.73
C SER A 60 -25.76 8.23 -2.41
N ALA A 61 -26.77 7.97 -1.59
CA ALA A 61 -27.23 6.65 -1.22
C ALA A 61 -28.73 6.53 -1.48
N LEU A 62 -29.15 5.37 -2.00
CA LEU A 62 -30.56 5.03 -2.05
C LEU A 62 -30.95 4.34 -0.74
N LEU A 63 -31.93 4.91 -0.06
CA LEU A 63 -32.42 4.46 1.23
C LEU A 63 -33.78 3.79 1.04
N SER A 64 -33.99 2.65 1.67
CA SER A 64 -35.31 2.00 1.73
C SER A 64 -35.37 1.15 2.99
N SER A 65 -36.48 1.23 3.72
CA SER A 65 -36.70 0.40 4.91
C SER A 65 -37.06 -1.04 4.59
N THR A 66 -37.47 -1.33 3.34
CA THR A 66 -37.98 -2.65 2.92
C THR A 66 -37.00 -3.45 2.08
N ALA A 67 -36.08 -2.79 1.35
CA ALA A 67 -35.07 -3.47 0.54
C ALA A 67 -33.85 -3.86 1.39
N PRO A 68 -33.39 -5.13 1.40
CA PRO A 68 -32.35 -5.61 2.33
C PRO A 68 -31.05 -4.80 2.27
N ASP A 69 -30.52 -4.52 1.08
CA ASP A 69 -29.26 -3.78 0.91
C ASP A 69 -29.36 -2.30 1.32
N ALA A 70 -30.52 -1.68 1.11
CA ALA A 70 -30.76 -0.27 1.47
C ALA A 70 -31.26 -0.11 2.93
N SER A 71 -31.83 -1.17 3.50
CA SER A 71 -32.27 -1.21 4.89
C SER A 71 -31.10 -1.33 5.86
N ALA A 72 -29.94 -1.79 5.38
CA ALA A 72 -28.68 -1.84 6.13
C ALA A 72 -28.22 -0.46 6.66
N TYR A 73 -28.70 0.63 6.06
CA TYR A 73 -28.42 1.99 6.53
C TYR A 73 -29.24 2.42 7.74
N TYR A 74 -30.29 1.68 8.11
CA TYR A 74 -31.13 2.05 9.24
C TYR A 74 -30.67 1.36 10.53
N LEU A 75 -30.67 2.12 11.63
CA LEU A 75 -30.42 1.62 12.97
C LEU A 75 -31.74 1.16 13.61
N PRO A 76 -31.74 0.01 14.31
CA PRO A 76 -32.86 -0.38 15.13
C PRO A 76 -33.00 0.59 16.30
N VAL A 77 -34.22 1.08 16.56
CA VAL A 77 -34.52 1.88 17.75
C VAL A 77 -34.83 0.92 18.88
N ASN A 78 -33.93 0.82 19.85
CA ASN A 78 -34.17 0.11 21.10
C ASN A 78 -35.05 0.99 22.00
N GLY A 79 -36.36 0.98 21.74
CA GLY A 79 -37.40 1.57 22.59
C GLY A 79 -38.36 0.47 23.04
N ILE A 80 -38.74 0.49 24.31
CA ILE A 80 -39.46 -0.57 25.05
C ILE A 80 -40.93 -0.78 24.59
N ASP A 81 -41.42 0.00 23.63
CA ASP A 81 -42.83 -0.02 23.24
C ASP A 81 -43.04 -0.87 21.96
N ALA A 82 -43.27 -2.16 22.17
CA ALA A 82 -43.40 -3.20 21.15
C ALA A 82 -44.63 -3.08 20.20
N HIS A 83 -45.31 -1.94 20.15
CA HIS A 83 -46.56 -1.75 19.39
C HIS A 83 -46.59 -0.52 18.47
N SER A 84 -45.47 0.19 18.30
CA SER A 84 -45.35 1.22 17.27
C SER A 84 -44.50 0.65 16.12
N GLU A 85 -44.98 0.77 14.88
CA GLU A 85 -44.24 0.39 13.67
C GLU A 85 -42.77 0.76 13.82
N ALA A 86 -41.89 -0.24 13.66
CA ALA A 86 -40.46 -0.14 13.95
C ALA A 86 -39.90 1.16 13.37
N THR A 87 -39.69 2.16 14.23
CA THR A 87 -39.22 3.49 13.85
C THR A 87 -37.74 3.35 13.54
N THR A 88 -37.42 2.90 12.33
CA THR A 88 -36.05 2.75 11.86
C THR A 88 -35.40 4.14 11.79
N ARG A 89 -34.35 4.37 12.58
CA ARG A 89 -33.66 5.67 12.64
C ARG A 89 -32.45 5.65 11.73
N LEU A 90 -32.29 6.67 10.89
CA LEU A 90 -31.06 6.85 10.13
C LEU A 90 -29.90 7.27 11.06
N PRO A 91 -28.68 6.78 10.84
CA PRO A 91 -27.51 7.22 11.57
C PRO A 91 -27.23 8.70 11.29
N SER A 92 -26.55 9.36 12.22
CA SER A 92 -26.27 10.81 12.18
C SER A 92 -25.44 11.25 10.97
N ASN A 93 -24.82 10.31 10.26
CA ASN A 93 -24.01 10.57 9.08
C ASN A 93 -24.80 10.46 7.76
N ILE A 94 -26.11 10.20 7.80
CA ILE A 94 -26.97 10.17 6.62
C ILE A 94 -28.06 11.23 6.74
N GLU A 95 -28.10 12.13 5.75
CA GLU A 95 -29.11 13.17 5.61
C GLU A 95 -30.04 12.80 4.45
N ILE A 96 -31.36 12.77 4.69
CA ILE A 96 -32.33 12.59 3.60
C ILE A 96 -32.32 13.85 2.75
N VAL A 97 -32.20 13.70 1.44
CA VAL A 97 -32.36 14.80 0.49
C VAL A 97 -33.84 15.11 0.40
N ASP A 98 -34.22 16.33 0.75
CA ASP A 98 -35.59 16.79 0.55
C ASP A 98 -35.87 16.91 -0.95
N THR A 99 -36.67 15.98 -1.45
CA THR A 99 -37.16 15.99 -2.83
C THR A 99 -38.59 16.49 -2.91
N ALA A 100 -39.23 16.98 -1.84
CA ALA A 100 -40.56 17.55 -1.88
C ALA A 100 -40.51 19.02 -2.35
N ASP A 101 -41.54 19.47 -3.06
CA ASP A 101 -41.62 20.86 -3.50
C ASP A 101 -41.99 21.75 -2.30
N SER A 102 -41.21 22.80 -2.06
CA SER A 102 -41.47 23.82 -1.05
C SER A 102 -41.98 25.10 -1.72
N PRO A 103 -42.89 25.88 -1.10
CA PRO A 103 -43.31 27.17 -1.63
C PRO A 103 -42.16 28.19 -1.76
N GLU A 104 -41.03 27.95 -1.10
CA GLU A 104 -39.84 28.80 -1.14
C GLU A 104 -38.84 28.39 -2.25
N ASP A 105 -39.08 27.26 -2.94
CA ASP A 105 -38.17 26.78 -3.97
C ASP A 105 -38.22 27.66 -5.23
N ASN A 106 -37.04 28.01 -5.76
CA ASN A 106 -36.96 28.66 -7.07
C ASN A 106 -37.19 27.64 -8.22
N HIS A 107 -37.35 28.15 -9.44
CA HIS A 107 -37.63 27.32 -10.61
C HIS A 107 -36.51 26.30 -10.93
N GLU A 108 -35.26 26.60 -10.60
CA GLU A 108 -34.14 25.67 -10.80
C GLU A 108 -34.16 24.51 -9.79
N ASP A 109 -34.45 24.82 -8.52
CA ASP A 109 -34.59 23.84 -7.44
C ASP A 109 -35.77 22.89 -7.70
N LEU A 110 -36.91 23.41 -8.14
CA LEU A 110 -38.07 22.61 -8.55
C LEU A 110 -37.71 21.66 -9.71
N ARG A 111 -36.98 22.15 -10.72
CA ARG A 111 -36.53 21.33 -11.86
C ARG A 111 -35.56 20.24 -11.40
N ARG A 112 -34.62 20.56 -10.50
CA ARG A 112 -33.67 19.59 -9.92
C ARG A 112 -34.41 18.53 -9.11
N LYS A 113 -35.34 18.92 -8.22
CA LYS A 113 -36.16 18.00 -7.41
C LYS A 113 -37.02 17.10 -8.29
N ALA A 114 -37.63 17.63 -9.35
CA ALA A 114 -38.39 16.84 -10.32
C ALA A 114 -37.53 15.78 -11.03
N LEU A 115 -36.31 16.14 -11.46
CA LEU A 115 -35.35 15.20 -12.05
C LEU A 115 -34.90 14.13 -11.06
N GLN A 116 -34.64 14.51 -9.80
CA GLN A 116 -34.29 13.55 -8.75
C GLN A 116 -35.44 12.56 -8.51
N ARG A 117 -36.68 13.04 -8.35
CA ARG A 117 -37.86 12.17 -8.18
C ARG A 117 -38.06 11.21 -9.35
N ALA A 118 -37.83 11.67 -10.59
CA ALA A 118 -37.97 10.82 -11.78
C ALA A 118 -36.95 9.67 -11.83
N ASN A 119 -35.77 9.85 -11.21
CA ASN A 119 -34.69 8.87 -11.22
C ASN A 119 -34.65 7.98 -9.96
N ILE A 120 -35.46 8.27 -8.94
CA ILE A 120 -35.54 7.47 -7.71
C ILE A 120 -36.57 6.35 -7.91
N PRO A 121 -36.19 5.06 -7.74
CA PRO A 121 -37.14 3.95 -7.82
C PRO A 121 -38.23 4.05 -6.74
N ARG A 122 -39.43 3.52 -7.03
CA ARG A 122 -40.54 3.53 -6.06
C ARG A 122 -40.16 2.80 -4.78
N GLY A 123 -40.48 3.38 -3.63
CA GLY A 123 -40.14 2.82 -2.31
C GLY A 123 -38.72 3.14 -1.84
N PHE A 124 -37.98 3.96 -2.58
CA PHE A 124 -36.67 4.48 -2.17
C PHE A 124 -36.73 5.98 -1.90
N SER A 125 -35.81 6.43 -1.06
CA SER A 125 -35.52 7.84 -0.79
C SER A 125 -34.06 8.11 -1.12
N LEU A 126 -33.77 9.33 -1.58
CA LEU A 126 -32.39 9.75 -1.80
C LEU A 126 -31.80 10.29 -0.50
N GLY A 127 -30.66 9.75 -0.09
CA GLY A 127 -29.87 10.24 1.02
C GLY A 127 -28.50 10.72 0.57
N ILE A 128 -27.90 11.62 1.35
CA ILE A 128 -26.48 11.94 1.28
C ILE A 128 -25.84 11.33 2.52
N ARG A 129 -24.97 10.34 2.30
CA ARG A 129 -24.13 9.74 3.34
C ARG A 129 -22.79 10.46 3.39
N THR A 130 -22.46 10.97 4.57
CA THR A 130 -21.16 11.53 4.92
C THR A 130 -20.31 10.42 5.53
N THR A 131 -19.16 10.11 4.94
CA THR A 131 -18.21 9.13 5.47
C THR A 131 -16.91 9.82 5.86
N GLU A 132 -16.36 9.40 7.00
CA GLU A 132 -15.03 9.81 7.43
C GLU A 132 -14.01 8.81 6.87
N ARG A 133 -13.15 9.26 5.97
CA ARG A 133 -12.13 8.39 5.37
C ARG A 133 -10.86 8.37 6.21
N VAL A 134 -10.37 7.16 6.45
CA VAL A 134 -9.12 6.88 7.15
C VAL A 134 -8.02 6.66 6.12
N SER A 135 -6.80 7.14 6.38
CA SER A 135 -5.63 6.75 5.59
C SER A 135 -4.59 6.09 6.50
N LEU A 136 -3.86 5.16 5.89
CA LEU A 136 -2.76 4.44 6.52
C LEU A 136 -1.46 5.04 6.03
N PHE A 137 -0.60 5.37 6.98
CA PHE A 137 0.73 5.89 6.73
C PHE A 137 1.75 4.86 7.14
N LEU A 138 2.77 4.71 6.31
CA LEU A 138 3.87 3.77 6.54
C LEU A 138 5.14 4.54 6.86
N SER A 139 5.82 4.12 7.92
CA SER A 139 7.12 4.63 8.32
C SER A 139 8.07 3.45 8.50
N GLY A 140 9.38 3.62 8.25
CA GLY A 140 10.37 2.55 8.39
C GLY A 140 11.24 2.36 7.14
N THR A 141 11.89 1.21 7.03
CA THR A 141 12.80 0.92 5.92
C THR A 141 12.69 -0.51 5.42
N VAL A 142 12.87 -0.70 4.12
CA VAL A 142 12.90 -2.01 3.47
C VAL A 142 14.11 -2.08 2.53
N ASP A 143 15.00 -3.03 2.78
CA ASP A 143 16.23 -3.25 2.02
C ASP A 143 16.11 -4.47 1.12
N PHE A 144 16.10 -4.24 -0.19
CA PHE A 144 16.00 -5.28 -1.23
C PHE A 144 17.36 -5.68 -1.79
N SER A 145 18.48 -5.21 -1.23
CA SER A 145 19.81 -5.64 -1.67
C SER A 145 20.00 -7.17 -1.64
N PRO A 146 19.45 -7.94 -0.67
CA PRO A 146 19.56 -9.40 -0.71
C PRO A 146 18.76 -10.03 -1.85
N CYS A 147 17.69 -9.38 -2.30
CA CYS A 147 16.85 -9.84 -3.42
C CYS A 147 17.47 -9.55 -4.79
N TRP A 148 18.43 -8.63 -4.86
CA TRP A 148 19.03 -8.20 -6.12
C TRP A 148 20.16 -9.14 -6.57
N ASP A 149 20.24 -9.46 -7.85
CA ASP A 149 21.40 -10.11 -8.48
C ASP A 149 21.72 -9.51 -9.86
N TRP A 150 22.71 -10.12 -10.50
CA TRP A 150 23.13 -9.83 -11.86
C TRP A 150 22.02 -10.02 -12.90
N ASN A 151 21.01 -10.87 -12.64
CA ASN A 151 19.91 -11.14 -13.56
C ASN A 151 18.65 -10.30 -13.24
N THR A 152 18.68 -9.50 -12.18
CA THR A 152 17.54 -8.69 -11.74
C THR A 152 17.43 -7.43 -12.59
N LYS A 153 16.31 -7.31 -13.31
CA LYS A 153 15.95 -6.15 -14.11
C LYS A 153 15.19 -5.11 -13.30
N ALA A 154 14.22 -5.52 -12.48
CA ALA A 154 13.48 -4.61 -11.62
C ALA A 154 12.85 -5.36 -10.45
N ILE A 155 12.47 -4.66 -9.38
CA ILE A 155 11.63 -5.21 -8.32
C ILE A 155 10.42 -4.29 -8.18
N TYR A 156 9.23 -4.84 -8.43
CA TYR A 156 7.97 -4.17 -8.18
C TYR A 156 7.56 -4.42 -6.75
N VAL A 157 7.19 -3.36 -6.04
CA VAL A 157 6.86 -3.42 -4.63
C VAL A 157 5.48 -2.80 -4.43
N SER A 158 4.64 -3.46 -3.64
CA SER A 158 3.31 -3.00 -3.27
C SER A 158 3.10 -3.25 -1.79
N PHE A 159 2.70 -2.22 -1.07
CA PHE A 159 2.22 -2.32 0.30
C PHE A 159 0.71 -2.48 0.24
N ILE A 160 0.24 -3.59 0.77
CA ILE A 160 -1.15 -4.01 0.68
C ILE A 160 -1.73 -4.00 2.06
N ALA A 161 -2.86 -3.32 2.21
CA ALA A 161 -3.68 -3.43 3.38
C ALA A 161 -4.70 -4.55 3.18
N ARG A 162 -4.65 -5.51 4.09
CA ARG A 162 -5.51 -6.69 4.14
C ARG A 162 -6.45 -6.56 5.33
N PHE A 163 -7.75 -6.63 5.08
CA PHE A 163 -8.76 -6.51 6.11
C PHE A 163 -10.02 -7.29 5.73
N SER A 164 -10.73 -7.80 6.73
CA SER A 164 -12.06 -8.38 6.55
C SER A 164 -13.12 -7.28 6.69
N SER A 165 -14.22 -7.42 5.96
CA SER A 165 -15.41 -6.59 6.12
C SER A 165 -16.62 -7.50 6.32
N LYS A 166 -17.78 -6.92 6.61
CA LYS A 166 -19.03 -7.69 6.78
C LYS A 166 -19.49 -8.35 5.49
N SER A 167 -19.13 -7.78 4.33
CA SER A 167 -19.52 -8.29 3.01
C SER A 167 -18.46 -9.19 2.36
N VAL A 168 -17.19 -9.06 2.73
CA VAL A 168 -16.08 -9.76 2.08
C VAL A 168 -15.12 -10.32 3.13
N VAL A 169 -14.83 -11.61 3.03
CA VAL A 169 -13.93 -12.35 3.94
C VAL A 169 -12.56 -11.68 4.00
N GLN A 170 -12.05 -11.23 2.85
CA GLN A 170 -10.75 -10.57 2.76
C GLN A 170 -10.74 -9.57 1.60
N ASN A 171 -10.41 -8.32 1.92
CA ASN A 171 -10.13 -7.27 0.97
C ASN A 171 -8.63 -7.00 0.97
N ASP A 172 -8.00 -7.06 -0.20
CA ASP A 172 -6.61 -6.68 -0.42
C ASP A 172 -6.60 -5.36 -1.21
N VAL A 173 -6.09 -4.29 -0.63
CA VAL A 173 -6.00 -2.99 -1.31
C VAL A 173 -4.59 -2.43 -1.25
N THR A 174 -4.06 -2.05 -2.41
CA THR A 174 -2.75 -1.38 -2.50
C THR A 174 -2.85 0.04 -1.96
N ILE A 175 -2.08 0.34 -0.91
CA ILE A 175 -2.01 1.68 -0.30
C ILE A 175 -0.80 2.48 -0.78
N LEU A 176 0.23 1.78 -1.25
CA LEU A 176 1.49 2.35 -1.70
C LEU A 176 2.19 1.35 -2.63
N ASP A 177 2.83 1.83 -3.69
CA ASP A 177 3.65 1.03 -4.59
C ASP A 177 4.96 1.77 -4.93
N ALA A 178 5.95 1.01 -5.39
CA ALA A 178 7.27 1.52 -5.75
C ALA A 178 7.94 0.58 -6.74
N VAL A 179 8.87 1.09 -7.55
CA VAL A 179 9.67 0.26 -8.48
C VAL A 179 11.15 0.47 -8.27
N LEU A 180 11.87 -0.58 -7.87
CA LEU A 180 13.33 -0.57 -7.82
C LEU A 180 13.90 -0.99 -9.18
N ARG A 181 14.78 -0.14 -9.74
CA ARG A 181 15.37 -0.29 -11.07
C ARG A 181 16.86 -0.63 -11.00
N PRO A 182 17.46 -1.19 -12.07
CA PRO A 182 18.90 -1.38 -12.12
C PRO A 182 19.57 -0.02 -12.26
N VAL A 183 20.75 0.12 -11.68
CA VAL A 183 21.51 1.36 -11.77
C VAL A 183 22.92 1.00 -12.20
N SER A 184 23.29 1.39 -13.41
CA SER A 184 24.68 1.38 -13.87
C SER A 184 25.32 2.71 -13.49
N LEU A 185 26.12 2.72 -12.44
CA LEU A 185 26.79 3.94 -11.97
C LEU A 185 28.07 4.19 -12.78
N PRO A 186 28.26 5.40 -13.35
CA PRO A 186 29.58 5.86 -13.75
C PRO A 186 30.57 5.80 -12.59
N ALA A 187 31.85 5.56 -12.87
CA ALA A 187 32.89 5.34 -11.84
C ALA A 187 32.92 6.46 -10.78
N GLN A 188 32.75 7.72 -11.18
CA GLN A 188 32.70 8.86 -10.26
C GLN A 188 31.51 8.77 -9.29
N LEU A 189 30.30 8.49 -9.80
CA LEU A 189 29.11 8.34 -8.95
C LEU A 189 29.18 7.09 -8.07
N ALA A 190 29.83 6.02 -8.54
CA ALA A 190 30.08 4.82 -7.74
C ALA A 190 30.97 5.12 -6.52
N GLN A 191 32.01 5.94 -6.68
CA GLN A 191 32.85 6.40 -5.57
C GLN A 191 32.05 7.27 -4.57
N LEU A 192 31.21 8.17 -5.07
CA LEU A 192 30.35 9.00 -4.20
C LEU A 192 29.34 8.15 -3.42
N ALA A 193 28.72 7.17 -4.08
CA ALA A 193 27.81 6.23 -3.43
C ALA A 193 28.52 5.43 -2.34
N GLU A 194 29.76 5.00 -2.56
CA GLU A 194 30.53 4.28 -1.55
C GLU A 194 30.87 5.17 -0.35
N LYS A 195 31.28 6.42 -0.56
CA LYS A 195 31.45 7.40 0.53
C LYS A 195 30.16 7.55 1.34
N ARG A 196 29.00 7.62 0.68
CA ARG A 196 27.69 7.72 1.34
C ARG A 196 27.38 6.49 2.19
N ARG A 197 27.70 5.29 1.70
CA ARG A 197 27.56 4.05 2.48
C ARG A 197 28.45 4.06 3.71
N GLN A 198 29.68 4.55 3.59
CA GLN A 198 30.60 4.69 4.71
C GLN A 198 30.06 5.68 5.77
N GLU A 199 29.55 6.85 5.34
CA GLU A 199 28.90 7.81 6.25
C GLU A 199 27.73 7.15 7.00
N ARG A 200 26.86 6.42 6.29
CA ARG A 200 25.71 5.72 6.90
C ARG A 200 26.15 4.64 7.88
N ARG A 201 27.13 3.81 7.53
CA ARG A 201 27.68 2.78 8.42
C ARG A 201 28.25 3.39 9.70
N ALA A 202 29.00 4.49 9.58
CA ALA A 202 29.54 5.21 10.73
C ALA A 202 28.44 5.83 11.61
N ALA A 203 27.36 6.34 11.01
CA ALA A 203 26.21 6.86 11.73
C ALA A 203 25.43 5.75 12.47
N SER A 204 25.21 4.60 11.83
CA SER A 204 24.55 3.44 12.45
C SER A 204 25.35 2.89 13.63
N SER A 205 26.67 2.73 13.50
CA SER A 205 27.51 2.26 14.61
C SER A 205 27.47 3.18 15.84
N ARG A 206 27.27 4.49 15.61
CA ARG A 206 27.12 5.48 16.69
C ARG A 206 25.76 5.39 17.38
N SER A 207 24.68 5.17 16.62
CA SER A 207 23.34 5.02 17.20
C SER A 207 23.26 3.83 18.16
N ASP A 208 23.99 2.75 17.90
CA ASP A 208 24.01 1.57 18.76
C ASP A 208 24.87 1.79 20.01
N THR A 209 25.95 2.57 19.91
CA THR A 209 26.82 2.92 21.05
C THR A 209 26.25 4.03 21.93
N GLU A 210 25.55 5.04 21.38
CA GLU A 210 24.89 6.10 22.14
C GLU A 210 23.70 5.57 22.97
N LYS A 211 23.04 4.48 22.55
CA LYS A 211 22.05 3.77 23.39
C LYS A 211 22.67 3.13 24.64
N THR A 212 23.98 2.88 24.64
CA THR A 212 24.71 2.25 25.75
C THR A 212 25.63 3.20 26.52
N SER A 213 25.88 4.43 26.06
CA SER A 213 26.78 5.37 26.73
C SER A 213 26.46 6.82 26.39
N ALA A 214 26.01 7.58 27.39
CA ALA A 214 25.65 9.00 27.30
C ALA A 214 26.88 9.93 27.26
N VAL A 215 27.86 9.67 26.39
CA VAL A 215 29.01 10.56 26.19
C VAL A 215 28.98 11.11 24.77
N LYS A 216 28.77 12.43 24.66
CA LYS A 216 28.81 13.18 23.39
C LYS A 216 30.22 13.16 22.81
N GLY A 217 30.50 12.16 21.97
CA GLY A 217 31.72 12.13 21.15
C GLY A 217 31.72 13.23 20.07
N PRO A 218 32.92 13.59 19.55
CA PRO A 218 33.07 14.63 18.53
C PRO A 218 32.18 14.38 17.30
N VAL A 219 31.69 15.46 16.70
CA VAL A 219 30.87 15.41 15.48
C VAL A 219 31.76 14.91 14.34
N ALA A 220 31.45 13.73 13.81
CA ALA A 220 32.20 13.16 12.69
C ALA A 220 32.14 14.12 11.50
N THR A 221 33.29 14.40 10.91
CA THR A 221 33.38 15.24 9.71
C THR A 221 32.64 14.54 8.56
N PRO A 222 31.73 15.23 7.86
CA PRO A 222 31.06 14.65 6.70
C PRO A 222 32.10 14.24 5.63
N LEU A 223 32.02 13.01 5.13
CA LEU A 223 32.87 12.47 4.07
C LEU A 223 32.46 13.00 2.69
N LEU A 224 31.20 13.42 2.54
CA LEU A 224 30.65 14.01 1.32
C LEU A 224 30.45 15.51 1.47
N THR A 225 30.95 16.25 0.49
CA THR A 225 30.65 17.68 0.33
C THR A 225 29.19 17.88 -0.10
N ASN A 226 28.65 19.08 0.12
CA ASN A 226 27.28 19.40 -0.30
C ASN A 226 27.09 19.29 -1.83
N ALA A 227 28.12 19.63 -2.62
CA ALA A 227 28.08 19.51 -4.07
C ALA A 227 28.01 18.04 -4.52
N GLU A 228 28.81 17.15 -3.91
CA GLU A 228 28.76 15.70 -4.21
C GLU A 228 27.41 15.08 -3.81
N ARG A 229 26.82 15.52 -2.69
CA ARG A 229 25.46 15.09 -2.29
C ARG A 229 24.41 15.53 -3.29
N GLN A 230 24.50 16.78 -3.75
CA GLN A 230 23.58 17.30 -4.76
C GLN A 230 23.70 16.53 -6.08
N GLN A 231 24.93 16.22 -6.50
CA GLN A 231 25.19 15.43 -7.70
C GLN A 231 24.57 14.02 -7.63
N LEU A 232 24.68 13.33 -6.48
CA LEU A 232 23.99 12.06 -6.26
C LEU A 232 22.47 12.23 -6.28
N ALA A 233 21.95 13.24 -5.60
CA ALA A 233 20.50 13.49 -5.54
C ALA A 233 19.90 13.81 -6.93
N ASP A 234 20.61 14.58 -7.75
CA ASP A 234 20.18 14.91 -9.11
C ASP A 234 20.18 13.65 -10.00
N PHE A 235 21.19 12.79 -9.86
CA PHE A 235 21.21 11.50 -10.54
C PHE A 235 20.06 10.59 -10.07
N GLU A 236 19.83 10.46 -8.77
CA GLU A 236 18.72 9.66 -8.23
C GLU A 236 17.35 10.16 -8.70
N ARG A 237 17.18 11.47 -8.87
CA ARG A 237 15.95 12.05 -9.42
C ARG A 237 15.66 11.55 -10.83
N THR A 238 16.68 11.28 -11.66
CA THR A 238 16.49 10.73 -13.01
C THR A 238 15.98 9.28 -13.03
N LEU A 239 16.10 8.56 -11.91
CA LEU A 239 15.71 7.16 -11.79
C LEU A 239 14.26 6.98 -11.35
N ARG A 240 13.63 8.04 -10.81
CA ARG A 240 12.26 8.02 -10.32
C ARG A 240 11.26 7.77 -11.44
N SER A 241 10.20 7.05 -11.07
CA SER A 241 9.05 6.77 -11.89
C SER A 241 7.85 7.59 -11.43
N ASP A 242 7.46 8.63 -12.18
CA ASP A 242 6.34 9.51 -11.79
C ASP A 242 5.02 8.77 -11.53
N ASN A 243 4.81 7.64 -12.21
CA ASN A 243 3.59 6.83 -12.06
C ASN A 243 3.58 5.96 -10.79
N HIS A 244 4.74 5.56 -10.29
CA HIS A 244 4.86 4.57 -9.21
C HIS A 244 5.39 5.19 -7.93
N ASP A 245 6.44 5.99 -8.03
CA ASP A 245 7.20 6.46 -6.88
C ASP A 245 6.58 7.74 -6.31
N HIS A 246 5.69 7.56 -5.33
CA HIS A 246 5.04 8.69 -4.68
C HIS A 246 6.06 9.66 -4.03
N PRO A 247 5.83 10.99 -4.03
CA PRO A 247 6.79 11.95 -3.46
C PRO A 247 7.14 11.74 -1.99
N SER A 248 6.25 11.14 -1.20
CA SER A 248 6.49 10.80 0.22
C SER A 248 7.42 9.60 0.42
N LEU A 249 7.76 8.87 -0.65
CA LEU A 249 8.75 7.79 -0.63
C LEU A 249 10.14 8.34 -0.93
N TYR A 250 11.14 7.85 -0.20
CA TYR A 250 12.52 7.96 -0.63
C TYR A 250 13.00 6.58 -1.09
N ILE A 251 13.35 6.48 -2.37
CA ILE A 251 13.84 5.24 -2.98
C ILE A 251 15.30 5.43 -3.34
N ASP A 252 16.15 4.68 -2.66
CA ASP A 252 17.57 4.60 -2.95
C ASP A 252 17.80 3.46 -3.94
N HIS A 253 17.73 3.78 -5.24
CA HIS A 253 17.95 2.79 -6.28
C HIS A 253 19.39 2.27 -6.32
N ILE A 254 20.35 2.98 -5.73
CA ILE A 254 21.75 2.56 -5.67
C ILE A 254 21.91 1.46 -4.63
N ASP A 255 21.35 1.68 -3.44
CA ASP A 255 21.44 0.75 -2.30
C ASP A 255 20.25 -0.22 -2.22
N LYS A 256 19.34 -0.16 -3.20
CA LYS A 256 18.13 -0.99 -3.30
C LYS A 256 17.24 -0.89 -2.05
N ARG A 257 17.14 0.31 -1.48
CA ARG A 257 16.42 0.54 -0.23
C ARG A 257 15.24 1.48 -0.42
N ILE A 258 14.13 1.17 0.21
CA ILE A 258 12.97 2.04 0.33
C ILE A 258 12.94 2.58 1.75
N VAL A 259 12.85 3.90 1.89
CA VAL A 259 12.69 4.60 3.16
C VAL A 259 11.31 5.25 3.16
N LEU A 260 10.54 4.87 4.17
CA LEU A 260 9.16 5.27 4.41
C LEU A 260 9.16 6.29 5.55
N LYS A 261 8.56 7.46 5.31
CA LYS A 261 8.40 8.51 6.30
C LYS A 261 7.00 9.07 6.20
N ASP A 262 6.10 8.46 6.97
CA ASP A 262 4.66 8.69 6.92
C ASP A 262 4.17 8.71 5.46
N SER A 263 4.60 7.68 4.72
CA SER A 263 4.36 7.56 3.30
C SER A 263 2.99 6.93 3.04
N PHE A 264 2.23 7.52 2.13
CA PHE A 264 0.98 7.01 1.57
C PHE A 264 0.89 7.44 0.10
N LYS A 265 0.07 6.76 -0.71
CA LYS A 265 -0.22 7.16 -2.10
C LYS A 265 -1.69 7.07 -2.46
N TYR A 266 -2.32 5.93 -2.19
CA TYR A 266 -3.69 5.67 -2.61
C TYR A 266 -4.66 5.86 -1.46
N TYR A 267 -5.69 6.67 -1.69
CA TYR A 267 -6.86 6.68 -0.82
C TYR A 267 -7.68 5.43 -1.11
N VAL A 268 -8.07 4.72 -0.06
CA VAL A 268 -8.86 3.51 -0.17
C VAL A 268 -10.29 3.85 0.19
N ASP A 269 -11.19 3.71 -0.79
CA ASP A 269 -12.62 4.00 -0.60
C ASP A 269 -13.27 3.12 0.47
N ALA A 270 -12.79 1.90 0.60
CA ALA A 270 -13.21 0.96 1.63
C ALA A 270 -12.66 1.28 3.03
N PHE A 271 -11.81 2.30 3.18
CA PHE A 271 -11.34 2.77 4.48
C PHE A 271 -12.27 3.83 5.06
N ASP A 272 -13.51 3.43 5.34
CA ASP A 272 -14.46 4.24 6.08
C ASP A 272 -14.65 3.72 7.51
N ASP A 273 -15.24 4.58 8.34
CA ASP A 273 -15.61 4.33 9.73
C ASP A 273 -16.46 3.06 9.93
N ILE A 274 -17.29 2.70 8.95
CA ILE A 274 -18.18 1.55 9.00
C ILE A 274 -17.46 0.25 8.63
N SER A 275 -16.62 0.26 7.59
CA SER A 275 -15.93 -0.91 7.07
C SER A 275 -14.73 -1.31 7.90
N LEU A 276 -14.08 -0.33 8.54
CA LEU A 276 -12.92 -0.54 9.40
C LEU A 276 -13.26 -0.55 10.90
N GLY A 277 -14.51 -0.24 11.27
CA GLY A 277 -14.95 -0.17 12.65
C GLY A 277 -14.72 -1.47 13.42
N GLY A 278 -13.70 -1.47 14.28
CA GLY A 278 -13.31 -2.62 15.10
C GLY A 278 -12.48 -3.69 14.37
N ASN A 279 -12.24 -3.53 13.07
CA ASN A 279 -11.43 -4.45 12.28
C ASN A 279 -9.94 -4.14 12.42
N THR A 280 -9.15 -5.20 12.39
CA THR A 280 -7.70 -5.11 12.35
C THR A 280 -7.26 -5.08 10.89
N VAL A 281 -6.48 -4.09 10.51
CA VAL A 281 -5.83 -4.06 9.19
C VAL A 281 -4.42 -4.62 9.32
N GLU A 282 -4.12 -5.64 8.52
CA GLU A 282 -2.79 -6.18 8.36
C GLU A 282 -2.13 -5.51 7.14
N VAL A 283 -0.91 -5.00 7.30
CA VAL A 283 -0.14 -4.49 6.17
C VAL A 283 0.89 -5.53 5.74
N VAL A 284 0.81 -5.90 4.46
CA VAL A 284 1.66 -6.89 3.80
C VAL A 284 2.54 -6.21 2.75
N LEU A 285 3.81 -6.57 2.72
CA LEU A 285 4.72 -6.24 1.63
C LEU A 285 4.61 -7.31 0.55
N ARG A 286 4.02 -6.97 -0.58
CA ARG A 286 4.01 -7.81 -1.77
C ARG A 286 5.09 -7.31 -2.73
N TYR A 287 5.93 -8.20 -3.22
CA TYR A 287 6.95 -7.81 -4.19
C TYR A 287 7.16 -8.88 -5.27
N GLN A 288 7.55 -8.43 -6.45
CA GLN A 288 7.84 -9.29 -7.58
C GLN A 288 9.16 -8.89 -8.22
N VAL A 289 10.09 -9.86 -8.28
CA VAL A 289 11.38 -9.68 -8.94
C VAL A 289 11.22 -9.97 -10.43
N MET A 290 11.51 -8.98 -11.26
CA MET A 290 11.61 -9.14 -12.70
C MET A 290 13.06 -9.42 -13.05
N SER A 291 13.31 -10.54 -13.73
CA SER A 291 14.61 -10.92 -14.26
C SER A 291 14.70 -10.66 -15.78
N TYR A 292 15.91 -10.68 -16.36
CA TYR A 292 16.04 -10.65 -17.82
C TYR A 292 15.47 -11.90 -18.48
N SER A 293 15.40 -13.02 -17.74
CA SER A 293 14.78 -14.28 -18.17
C SER A 293 13.26 -14.36 -17.97
N GLY A 294 12.62 -13.34 -17.40
CA GLY A 294 11.18 -13.32 -17.13
C GLY A 294 10.84 -12.98 -15.68
N TRP A 295 9.62 -13.32 -15.27
CA TRP A 295 9.10 -12.95 -13.95
C TRP A 295 9.37 -14.04 -12.91
N ALA A 296 9.88 -13.65 -11.74
CA ALA A 296 9.86 -14.52 -10.57
C ALA A 296 8.42 -14.66 -10.04
N PRO A 297 8.14 -15.74 -9.29
CA PRO A 297 6.92 -15.84 -8.51
C PRO A 297 6.71 -14.62 -7.62
N LEU A 298 5.46 -14.26 -7.43
CA LEU A 298 5.05 -13.24 -6.47
C LEU A 298 5.43 -13.67 -5.06
N ARG A 299 6.01 -12.76 -4.28
CA ARG A 299 6.39 -13.00 -2.88
C ARG A 299 5.64 -12.04 -1.98
N GLU A 300 5.32 -12.51 -0.78
CA GLU A 300 4.68 -11.72 0.26
C GLU A 300 5.47 -11.87 1.56
N ASP A 301 5.62 -10.75 2.26
CA ASP A 301 6.16 -10.70 3.60
C ASP A 301 5.24 -9.88 4.50
N VAL A 302 4.87 -10.43 5.64
CA VAL A 302 3.94 -9.78 6.56
C VAL A 302 4.75 -8.80 7.40
N LEU A 303 4.46 -7.50 7.31
CA LEU A 303 5.22 -6.46 8.02
C LEU A 303 4.92 -6.43 9.54
N GLY A 304 4.21 -7.45 10.04
CA GLY A 304 4.00 -7.73 11.46
C GLY A 304 3.09 -6.75 12.20
N HIS A 305 2.48 -5.80 11.49
CA HIS A 305 1.71 -4.72 12.10
C HIS A 305 0.23 -4.89 11.83
N GLN A 306 -0.47 -5.31 12.88
CA GLN A 306 -1.92 -5.28 12.97
C GLN A 306 -2.34 -3.93 13.57
N VAL A 307 -2.84 -3.02 12.72
CA VAL A 307 -3.33 -1.73 13.19
C VAL A 307 -4.81 -1.85 13.50
N LYS A 308 -5.14 -1.67 14.79
CA LYS A 308 -6.52 -1.43 15.20
C LYS A 308 -6.85 0.01 14.88
N ILE A 309 -7.69 0.21 13.88
CA ILE A 309 -8.08 1.55 13.46
C ILE A 309 -8.98 2.15 14.54
N LYS A 310 -8.52 3.24 15.16
CA LYS A 310 -9.32 4.02 16.10
C LYS A 310 -10.28 4.87 15.30
N VAL A 311 -11.52 4.41 15.21
CA VAL A 311 -12.61 5.23 14.66
C VAL A 311 -12.86 6.40 15.60
N SER A 312 -13.18 7.57 15.03
CA SER A 312 -13.60 8.76 15.78
C SER A 312 -14.69 8.40 16.79
N ALA A 313 -14.65 8.96 18.00
CA ALA A 313 -15.70 8.75 19.01
C ALA A 313 -17.09 9.23 18.55
N ASN A 314 -17.14 10.06 17.51
CA ASN A 314 -18.37 10.55 16.89
C ASN A 314 -18.91 9.61 15.81
N ALA A 315 -18.14 8.62 15.36
CA ALA A 315 -18.62 7.58 14.47
C ALA A 315 -19.37 6.55 15.31
N VAL A 316 -20.69 6.49 15.15
CA VAL A 316 -21.51 5.49 15.83
C VAL A 316 -21.22 4.13 15.17
N PRO A 317 -20.59 3.17 15.88
CA PRO A 317 -20.32 1.86 15.31
C PRO A 317 -21.64 1.13 15.04
N TRP A 318 -21.79 0.57 13.85
CA TRP A 318 -22.92 -0.29 13.52
C TRP A 318 -22.76 -1.65 14.22
N GLU A 319 -23.40 -1.84 15.38
CA GLU A 319 -23.48 -3.14 16.06
C GLU A 319 -24.60 -3.99 15.45
N PRO A 320 -24.30 -5.15 14.83
CA PRO A 320 -25.34 -6.09 14.43
C PRO A 320 -25.92 -6.75 15.69
N TYR A 321 -27.26 -6.77 15.75
CA TYR A 321 -28.03 -7.45 16.79
C TYR A 321 -27.52 -8.90 16.96
N LYS A 322 -27.04 -9.24 18.17
CA LYS A 322 -26.80 -10.63 18.57
C LYS A 322 -28.16 -11.19 19.02
N PRO A 323 -28.79 -12.10 18.27
CA PRO A 323 -29.96 -12.80 18.80
C PRO A 323 -29.50 -13.57 20.05
N GLY A 324 -30.05 -13.19 21.20
CA GLY A 324 -29.84 -13.92 22.44
C GLY A 324 -30.36 -15.33 22.26
N PHE A 325 -29.45 -16.31 22.27
CA PHE A 325 -29.78 -17.70 22.52
C PHE A 325 -30.48 -17.78 23.89
N GLY A 326 -31.78 -18.06 23.86
CA GLY A 326 -32.57 -18.04 25.08
C GLY A 326 -33.98 -18.60 24.92
N LEU A 327 -34.15 -19.72 24.22
CA LEU A 327 -35.33 -20.59 24.42
C LEU A 327 -34.85 -22.04 24.51
N LYS A 328 -34.56 -22.49 25.73
CA LYS A 328 -34.73 -23.90 26.08
C LYS A 328 -36.24 -24.16 26.07
N SER A 329 -36.65 -25.10 25.23
CA SER A 329 -37.89 -25.85 25.44
C SER A 329 -37.63 -26.99 26.42
#